data_AF-A0AAW0G2D1-F1
#
_entry.id   AF-A0AAW0G2D1-F1
#
_cell.length_a   1.000
_cell.length_b   1.000
_cell.length_c   1.000
_cell.angle_alpha   90.00
_cell.angle_beta   90.00
_cell.angle_gamma   90.00
#
_symmetry.space_group_name_H-M   'P 1'
#
loop_
_entity.id
_entity.type
_entity.pdbx_description
1 polymer ?
#
loop_
_entity_poly.entity_id
_entity_poly.type
_entity_poly.pdbx_seq_one_letter_code
_entity_poly.pdbx_strand_id
1 'polypeptide(L)'
;MEPTIENQGFMFFAPPDLAAPFATKVLDKLRQPGVSDSFSLNSLRLMRQRWAQNRQEACGWSRLQQHCIGEGIIEIFLKFANVKKSSQERDFASYYALDSIQFFILNASGTERHRIFQLLKQHDFLQVCISKLDDSPLILHRYSAANSIRTFILHCPFGEWLSATQTAELLERLSRWMLVSTDRDAEELRHETNVWQTKVFAGRVLPPHAATKYARRWASMSADHLMWSSYGLLCRIPAPSRDFVLKVIQHRPVIFDLLYQCSSLPRPAWHPDIEANAAAIETLALIMQFPLTSIPHLEIPLDNSYIVQYQNDLGASVKIMEVFTSNSSWAQKLIDLWSQYDNENPETIVDLLDKLTVDWYAAQPPEAGEIMQSMRRRGAFKIASMRIIANATYVKDLKDTDVLS
;
A
#
# COMPACT_ATOMS: atom_id res chain seq x y z
N MET A 1 -34.79 -11.13 18.56
CA MET A 1 -33.79 -12.16 18.22
C MET A 1 -32.45 -11.74 18.77
N GLU A 2 -31.85 -12.58 19.62
CA GLU A 2 -30.48 -12.40 20.13
C GLU A 2 -29.47 -13.00 19.14
N PRO A 3 -28.31 -12.35 18.94
CA PRO A 3 -27.33 -12.83 17.98
C PRO A 3 -26.62 -14.10 18.48
N THR A 4 -26.65 -15.15 17.67
CA THR A 4 -26.00 -16.46 17.86
C THR A 4 -25.14 -16.76 16.64
N ILE A 5 -24.27 -17.78 16.70
CA ILE A 5 -23.44 -18.13 15.55
C ILE A 5 -24.31 -18.59 14.36
N GLU A 6 -25.40 -19.28 14.68
CA GLU A 6 -26.33 -19.90 13.74
C GLU A 6 -27.18 -18.87 12.99
N ASN A 7 -27.54 -17.75 13.63
CA ASN A 7 -28.44 -16.75 13.03
C ASN A 7 -27.75 -15.49 12.47
N GLN A 8 -26.44 -15.31 12.68
CA GLN A 8 -25.70 -14.16 12.16
C GLN A 8 -25.80 -13.99 10.64
N GLY A 9 -25.81 -15.11 9.90
CA GLY A 9 -25.97 -15.08 8.44
C GLY A 9 -27.31 -14.46 8.04
N PHE A 10 -28.41 -14.90 8.66
CA PHE A 10 -29.71 -14.29 8.46
C PHE A 10 -29.71 -12.80 8.84
N MET A 11 -29.07 -12.44 9.96
CA MET A 11 -29.03 -11.06 10.46
C MET A 11 -28.33 -10.08 9.51
N PHE A 12 -27.16 -10.42 8.95
CA PHE A 12 -26.41 -9.52 8.06
C PHE A 12 -26.93 -9.46 6.63
N PHE A 13 -27.59 -10.53 6.18
CA PHE A 13 -28.16 -10.62 4.84
C PHE A 13 -29.68 -10.39 4.81
N ALA A 14 -30.27 -9.98 5.94
CA ALA A 14 -31.65 -9.53 5.99
C ALA A 14 -31.89 -8.32 5.08
N PRO A 15 -33.16 -8.06 4.69
CA PRO A 15 -33.54 -6.84 4.00
C PRO A 15 -33.05 -5.59 4.75
N PRO A 16 -32.74 -4.47 4.04
CA PRO A 16 -32.11 -3.29 4.64
C PRO A 16 -32.78 -2.77 5.91
N ASP A 17 -34.11 -2.80 5.99
CA ASP A 17 -34.88 -2.28 7.12
C ASP A 17 -34.73 -3.12 8.40
N LEU A 18 -34.37 -4.40 8.26
CA LEU A 18 -34.13 -5.32 9.38
C LEU A 18 -32.63 -5.45 9.70
N ALA A 19 -31.78 -5.29 8.70
CA ALA A 19 -30.34 -5.47 8.85
C ALA A 19 -29.70 -4.48 9.83
N ALA A 20 -30.16 -3.23 9.88
CA ALA A 20 -29.60 -2.20 10.77
C ALA A 20 -29.84 -2.51 12.27
N PRO A 21 -31.08 -2.75 12.74
CA PRO A 21 -31.32 -3.19 14.13
C PRO A 21 -30.58 -4.48 14.51
N PHE A 22 -30.47 -5.42 13.57
CA PHE A 22 -29.71 -6.65 13.79
C PHE A 22 -28.21 -6.39 13.91
N ALA A 23 -27.66 -5.50 13.07
CA ALA A 23 -26.26 -5.10 13.17
C ALA A 23 -25.95 -4.51 14.54
N THR A 24 -26.75 -3.56 15.05
CA THR A 24 -26.55 -2.99 16.40
C THR A 24 -26.40 -4.09 17.46
N LYS A 25 -27.30 -5.07 17.47
CA LYS A 25 -27.22 -6.20 18.43
C LYS A 25 -25.94 -7.01 18.30
N VAL A 26 -25.50 -7.30 17.08
CA VAL A 26 -24.23 -8.01 16.86
C VAL A 26 -23.05 -7.17 17.33
N LEU A 27 -23.06 -5.85 17.05
CA LEU A 27 -22.00 -4.94 17.48
C LEU A 27 -21.92 -4.83 19.00
N ASP A 28 -23.05 -4.72 19.68
CA ASP A 28 -23.11 -4.73 21.14
C ASP A 28 -22.55 -6.02 21.73
N LYS A 29 -22.88 -7.17 21.14
CA LYS A 29 -22.29 -8.45 21.56
C LYS A 29 -20.79 -8.52 21.29
N LEU A 30 -20.29 -7.95 20.19
CA LEU A 30 -18.84 -7.88 19.90
C LEU A 30 -18.08 -6.95 20.86
N ARG A 31 -18.76 -5.95 21.45
CA ARG A 31 -18.15 -5.08 22.49
C ARG A 31 -17.96 -5.80 23.81
N GLN A 32 -18.87 -6.72 24.15
CA GLN A 32 -18.88 -7.41 25.44
C GLN A 32 -17.55 -8.14 25.70
N PRO A 33 -17.00 -8.05 26.92
CA PRO A 33 -15.86 -8.86 27.31
C PRO A 33 -16.25 -10.35 27.29
N GLY A 34 -15.32 -11.22 26.89
CA GLY A 34 -15.53 -12.67 26.90
C GLY A 34 -16.39 -13.22 25.75
N VAL A 35 -16.69 -12.43 24.73
CA VAL A 35 -17.30 -12.96 23.49
C VAL A 35 -16.40 -14.06 22.90
N SER A 36 -16.98 -15.22 22.57
CA SER A 36 -16.24 -16.37 22.04
C SER A 36 -15.58 -16.03 20.71
N ASP A 37 -14.36 -16.53 20.48
CA ASP A 37 -13.61 -16.28 19.25
C ASP A 37 -14.35 -16.76 17.99
N SER A 38 -15.03 -17.91 18.03
CA SER A 38 -15.84 -18.40 16.90
C SER A 38 -16.98 -17.44 16.52
N PHE A 39 -17.65 -16.82 17.50
CA PHE A 39 -18.68 -15.81 17.26
C PHE A 39 -18.09 -14.55 16.60
N SER A 40 -16.94 -14.09 17.09
CA SER A 40 -16.25 -12.93 16.53
C SER A 40 -15.78 -13.17 15.10
N LEU A 41 -15.13 -14.32 14.87
CA LEU A 41 -14.70 -14.75 13.55
C LEU A 41 -15.88 -14.80 12.57
N ASN A 42 -16.97 -15.47 12.94
CA ASN A 42 -18.12 -15.60 12.06
C ASN A 42 -18.76 -14.23 11.74
N SER A 43 -18.90 -13.37 12.75
CA SER A 43 -19.43 -12.00 12.56
C SER A 43 -18.60 -11.22 11.54
N LEU A 44 -17.29 -11.11 11.77
CA LEU A 44 -16.39 -10.27 10.97
C LEU A 44 -16.26 -10.81 9.54
N ARG A 45 -16.24 -12.15 9.38
CA ARG A 45 -16.26 -12.80 8.07
C ARG A 45 -17.53 -12.49 7.29
N LEU A 46 -18.70 -12.59 7.92
CA LEU A 46 -19.99 -12.34 7.28
C LEU A 46 -20.14 -10.85 6.91
N MET A 47 -19.71 -9.94 7.78
CA MET A 47 -19.67 -8.51 7.48
C MET A 47 -18.79 -8.21 6.26
N ARG A 48 -17.56 -8.75 6.23
CA ARG A 48 -16.67 -8.62 5.08
C ARG A 48 -17.33 -9.12 3.80
N GLN A 49 -17.93 -10.31 3.83
CA GLN A 49 -18.61 -10.89 2.67
C GLN A 49 -19.74 -9.99 2.18
N ARG A 50 -20.54 -9.44 3.11
CA ARG A 50 -21.63 -8.51 2.79
C ARG A 50 -21.11 -7.25 2.11
N TRP A 51 -20.01 -6.67 2.58
CA TRP A 51 -19.44 -5.45 1.99
C TRP A 51 -18.71 -5.68 0.67
N ALA A 52 -18.12 -6.85 0.47
CA ALA A 52 -17.53 -7.23 -0.79
C ALA A 52 -18.58 -7.30 -1.92
N GLN A 53 -19.81 -7.74 -1.61
CA GLN A 53 -20.93 -7.79 -2.57
C GLN A 53 -21.43 -6.40 -2.98
N ASN A 54 -21.37 -5.41 -2.08
CA ASN A 54 -21.86 -4.05 -2.33
C ASN A 54 -20.96 -3.21 -3.26
N ARG A 55 -19.86 -3.74 -3.80
CA ARG A 55 -18.94 -2.99 -4.69
C ARG A 55 -19.59 -2.53 -6.00
N GLN A 56 -20.72 -3.08 -6.40
CA GLN A 56 -21.27 -2.89 -7.75
C GLN A 56 -22.40 -1.84 -7.86
N GLU A 57 -22.95 -1.34 -6.75
CA GLU A 57 -24.31 -0.73 -6.82
C GLU A 57 -24.39 0.81 -6.71
N ALA A 58 -23.44 1.52 -6.09
CA ALA A 58 -23.46 2.99 -6.05
C ALA A 58 -22.14 3.60 -5.54
N CYS A 59 -21.91 4.89 -5.84
CA CYS A 59 -20.92 5.71 -5.13
C CYS A 59 -21.46 6.08 -3.75
N GLY A 60 -20.79 5.64 -2.69
CA GLY A 60 -21.14 5.95 -1.30
C GLY A 60 -21.50 4.73 -0.45
N TRP A 61 -21.60 4.94 0.86
CA TRP A 61 -21.98 3.86 1.78
C TRP A 61 -23.45 3.48 1.66
N SER A 62 -23.71 2.17 1.68
CA SER A 62 -25.07 1.64 1.87
C SER A 62 -25.65 2.09 3.23
N ARG A 63 -26.98 2.09 3.36
CA ARG A 63 -27.67 2.40 4.64
C ARG A 63 -27.13 1.57 5.81
N LEU A 64 -26.86 0.29 5.58
CA LEU A 64 -26.29 -0.60 6.59
C LEU A 64 -24.87 -0.17 6.98
N GLN A 65 -24.02 0.21 6.03
CA GLN A 65 -22.68 0.72 6.32
C GLN A 65 -22.72 2.03 7.09
N GLN A 66 -23.57 2.98 6.68
CA GLN A 66 -23.76 4.25 7.39
C GLN A 66 -24.22 4.01 8.84
N HIS A 67 -25.16 3.08 9.03
CA HIS A 67 -25.63 2.65 10.35
C HIS A 67 -24.48 2.06 11.18
N CYS A 68 -23.74 1.08 10.66
CA CYS A 68 -22.61 0.47 11.37
C CYS A 68 -21.52 1.50 11.73
N ILE A 69 -21.25 2.49 10.87
CA ILE A 69 -20.33 3.60 11.17
C ILE A 69 -20.87 4.46 12.32
N GLY A 70 -22.16 4.79 12.33
CA GLY A 70 -22.82 5.49 13.44
C GLY A 70 -22.75 4.70 14.74
N GLU A 71 -22.88 3.38 14.64
CA GLU A 71 -22.73 2.42 15.72
C GLU A 71 -21.25 2.06 16.01
N GLY A 72 -20.26 2.88 15.66
CA GLY A 72 -18.88 2.70 16.12
C GLY A 72 -18.16 1.42 15.63
N ILE A 73 -18.50 0.88 14.46
CA ILE A 73 -17.86 -0.34 13.92
C ILE A 73 -16.34 -0.22 13.77
N ILE A 74 -15.81 0.98 13.51
CA ILE A 74 -14.38 1.21 13.33
C ILE A 74 -13.60 0.94 14.60
N GLU A 75 -14.10 1.40 15.75
CA GLU A 75 -13.51 1.11 17.06
C GLU A 75 -13.46 -0.39 17.32
N ILE A 76 -14.57 -1.09 17.03
CA ILE A 76 -14.66 -2.55 17.18
C ILE A 76 -13.60 -3.22 16.30
N PHE A 77 -13.47 -2.83 15.03
CA PHE A 77 -12.49 -3.41 14.12
C PHE A 77 -11.06 -3.20 14.58
N LEU A 78 -10.73 -2.00 15.05
CA LEU A 78 -9.39 -1.72 15.55
C LEU A 78 -9.10 -2.46 16.85
N LYS A 79 -10.09 -2.66 17.72
CA LYS A 79 -9.98 -3.54 18.90
C LYS A 79 -9.63 -4.98 18.52
N PHE A 80 -10.23 -5.53 17.46
CA PHE A 80 -9.89 -6.87 16.96
C PHE A 80 -8.54 -6.89 16.22
N ALA A 81 -8.21 -5.83 15.48
CA ALA A 81 -6.95 -5.72 14.78
C ALA A 81 -5.74 -5.66 15.74
N ASN A 82 -5.88 -5.01 16.90
CA ASN A 82 -4.77 -4.74 17.83
C ASN A 82 -4.45 -5.91 18.79
N VAL A 83 -4.80 -7.16 18.43
CA VAL A 83 -4.52 -8.33 19.26
C VAL A 83 -3.09 -8.82 19.01
N LYS A 84 -2.30 -9.00 20.10
CA LYS A 84 -0.88 -9.39 20.07
C LYS A 84 -0.61 -10.90 20.20
N LYS A 85 -1.45 -11.63 20.94
CA LYS A 85 -1.39 -13.09 21.10
C LYS A 85 -2.80 -13.62 21.03
N SER A 86 -3.02 -14.64 20.22
CA SER A 86 -4.38 -14.98 19.83
C SER A 86 -4.51 -16.44 19.37
N SER A 87 -5.72 -16.95 19.46
CA SER A 87 -6.10 -18.23 18.85
C SER A 87 -6.14 -18.05 17.32
N GLN A 88 -6.07 -19.16 16.57
CA GLN A 88 -6.24 -19.11 15.12
C GLN A 88 -7.53 -18.37 14.70
N GLU A 89 -8.63 -18.60 15.41
CA GLU A 89 -9.91 -17.92 15.13
C GLU A 89 -9.81 -16.40 15.33
N ARG A 90 -9.09 -15.98 16.37
CA ARG A 90 -8.85 -14.58 16.68
C ARG A 90 -7.90 -13.90 15.69
N ASP A 91 -6.95 -14.65 15.12
CA ASP A 91 -6.08 -14.14 14.06
C ASP A 91 -6.84 -13.91 12.74
N PHE A 92 -7.75 -14.83 12.38
CA PHE A 92 -8.66 -14.60 11.26
C PHE A 92 -9.60 -13.43 11.51
N ALA A 93 -10.14 -13.31 12.73
CA ALA A 93 -10.96 -12.16 13.12
C ALA A 93 -10.19 -10.84 12.97
N SER A 94 -8.96 -10.77 13.46
CA SER A 94 -8.05 -9.62 13.28
C SER A 94 -7.84 -9.27 11.80
N TYR A 95 -7.61 -10.28 10.95
CA TYR A 95 -7.47 -10.09 9.51
C TYR A 95 -8.75 -9.51 8.89
N TYR A 96 -9.90 -10.14 9.13
CA TYR A 96 -11.17 -9.72 8.55
C TYR A 96 -11.60 -8.34 9.04
N ALA A 97 -11.26 -7.95 10.27
CA ALA A 97 -11.48 -6.60 10.76
C ALA A 97 -10.69 -5.55 9.95
N LEU A 98 -9.38 -5.76 9.74
CA LEU A 98 -8.56 -4.85 8.94
C LEU A 98 -8.99 -4.82 7.48
N ASP A 99 -9.21 -5.98 6.86
CA ASP A 99 -9.64 -6.07 5.46
C ASP A 99 -11.02 -5.41 5.26
N SER A 100 -11.91 -5.51 6.25
CA SER A 100 -13.22 -4.87 6.22
C SER A 100 -13.16 -3.34 6.20
N ILE A 101 -12.22 -2.72 6.92
CA ILE A 101 -12.05 -1.25 6.92
C ILE A 101 -11.82 -0.74 5.49
N GLN A 102 -11.10 -1.50 4.66
CA GLN A 102 -10.82 -1.12 3.28
C GLN A 102 -12.10 -0.96 2.46
N PHE A 103 -13.12 -1.81 2.67
CA PHE A 103 -14.40 -1.68 1.96
C PHE A 103 -15.15 -0.40 2.35
N PHE A 104 -15.02 0.09 3.59
CA PHE A 104 -15.57 1.39 3.96
C PHE A 104 -14.81 2.52 3.25
N ILE A 105 -13.50 2.45 3.15
CA ILE A 105 -12.72 3.48 2.46
C ILE A 105 -13.04 3.50 0.96
N LEU A 106 -13.03 2.34 0.31
CA LEU A 106 -13.19 2.20 -1.14
C LEU A 106 -14.60 2.57 -1.61
N ASN A 107 -15.63 2.20 -0.85
CA ASN A 107 -17.02 2.49 -1.22
C ASN A 107 -17.47 3.89 -0.80
N ALA A 108 -16.68 4.64 -0.01
CA ALA A 108 -17.05 5.96 0.46
C ALA A 108 -17.08 7.00 -0.67
N SER A 109 -18.09 7.88 -0.63
CA SER A 109 -18.14 9.15 -1.35
C SER A 109 -17.10 10.14 -0.82
N GLY A 110 -16.94 11.30 -1.46
CA GLY A 110 -15.97 12.32 -1.04
C GLY A 110 -16.16 12.79 0.41
N THR A 111 -17.39 13.04 0.85
CA THR A 111 -17.70 13.45 2.23
C THR A 111 -17.52 12.31 3.23
N GLU A 112 -17.92 11.09 2.85
CA GLU A 112 -17.73 9.89 3.67
C GLU A 112 -16.24 9.54 3.85
N ARG A 113 -15.39 9.79 2.84
CA ARG A 113 -13.92 9.62 2.93
C ARG A 113 -13.30 10.53 3.98
N HIS A 114 -13.79 11.76 4.10
CA HIS A 114 -13.35 12.67 5.18
C HIS A 114 -13.82 12.15 6.54
N ARG A 115 -15.07 11.68 6.64
CA ARG A 115 -15.62 11.14 7.89
C ARG A 115 -14.84 9.91 8.38
N ILE A 116 -14.62 8.92 7.50
CA ILE A 116 -13.86 7.72 7.87
C ILE A 116 -12.40 8.04 8.19
N PHE A 117 -11.81 9.00 7.48
CA PHE A 117 -10.46 9.46 7.76
C PHE A 117 -10.34 10.01 9.20
N GLN A 118 -11.27 10.86 9.65
CA GLN A 118 -11.24 11.38 11.02
C GLN A 118 -11.40 10.27 12.06
N LEU A 119 -12.29 9.29 11.81
CA LEU A 119 -12.45 8.13 12.71
C LEU A 119 -11.18 7.29 12.80
N LEU A 120 -10.57 6.95 11.65
CA LEU A 120 -9.34 6.15 11.62
C LEU A 120 -8.17 6.90 12.27
N LYS A 121 -8.10 8.22 12.09
CA LYS A 121 -7.13 9.08 12.77
C LYS A 121 -7.34 9.09 14.29
N GLN A 122 -8.58 9.24 14.76
CA GLN A 122 -8.91 9.27 16.19
C GLN A 122 -8.51 7.97 16.91
N HIS A 123 -8.49 6.84 16.20
CA HIS A 123 -8.16 5.54 16.75
C HIS A 123 -6.77 5.03 16.33
N ASP A 124 -5.85 5.92 15.94
CA ASP A 124 -4.44 5.61 15.62
C ASP A 124 -4.28 4.47 14.60
N PHE A 125 -5.16 4.39 13.61
CA PHE A 125 -5.20 3.30 12.63
C PHE A 125 -3.85 3.03 11.96
N LEU A 126 -3.14 4.09 11.57
CA LEU A 126 -1.83 3.98 10.95
C LEU A 126 -0.83 3.28 11.88
N GLN A 127 -0.83 3.63 13.17
CA GLN A 127 0.05 3.01 14.15
C GLN A 127 -0.30 1.54 14.38
N VAL A 128 -1.58 1.17 14.36
CA VAL A 128 -2.02 -0.24 14.41
C VAL A 128 -1.46 -1.02 13.22
N CYS A 129 -1.56 -0.47 12.01
CA CYS A 129 -1.03 -1.13 10.82
C CYS A 129 0.50 -1.23 10.85
N ILE A 130 1.19 -0.16 11.23
CA ILE A 130 2.65 -0.16 11.38
C ILE A 130 3.08 -1.23 12.39
N SER A 131 2.48 -1.25 13.59
CA SER A 131 2.82 -2.25 14.61
C SER A 131 2.58 -3.68 14.12
N LYS A 132 1.57 -3.91 13.26
CA LYS A 132 1.32 -5.21 12.62
C LYS A 132 2.37 -5.57 11.58
N LEU A 133 2.88 -4.61 10.82
CA LEU A 133 4.04 -4.85 9.95
C LEU A 133 5.24 -5.28 10.80
N ASP A 134 5.58 -4.50 11.83
CA ASP A 134 6.81 -4.70 12.60
C ASP A 134 6.81 -5.93 13.48
N ASP A 135 5.76 -6.08 14.29
CA ASP A 135 5.77 -7.00 15.41
C ASP A 135 5.01 -8.30 15.12
N SER A 136 4.18 -8.34 14.07
CA SER A 136 3.34 -9.52 13.86
C SER A 136 4.18 -10.72 13.40
N PRO A 137 4.02 -11.89 14.06
CA PRO A 137 4.65 -13.12 13.60
C PRO A 137 3.94 -13.69 12.38
N LEU A 138 2.74 -13.21 12.01
CA LEU A 138 1.91 -13.80 10.95
C LEU A 138 1.95 -13.01 9.64
N ILE A 139 2.29 -13.68 8.54
CA ILE A 139 2.28 -13.11 7.18
C ILE A 139 0.90 -12.53 6.82
N LEU A 140 -0.17 -13.17 7.30
CA LEU A 140 -1.55 -12.72 7.15
C LEU A 140 -1.78 -11.29 7.66
N HIS A 141 -1.25 -11.00 8.84
CA HIS A 141 -1.41 -9.68 9.45
C HIS A 141 -0.54 -8.64 8.76
N ARG A 142 0.71 -8.99 8.45
CA ARG A 142 1.65 -8.09 7.73
C ARG A 142 1.07 -7.67 6.38
N TYR A 143 0.56 -8.62 5.59
CA TYR A 143 -0.12 -8.31 4.34
C TYR A 143 -1.33 -7.38 4.55
N SER A 144 -2.22 -7.73 5.48
CA SER A 144 -3.44 -6.94 5.69
C SER A 144 -3.13 -5.52 6.14
N ALA A 145 -2.06 -5.33 6.90
CA ALA A 145 -1.56 -4.02 7.29
C ALA A 145 -1.00 -3.25 6.09
N ALA A 146 -0.15 -3.87 5.26
CA ALA A 146 0.39 -3.23 4.06
C ALA A 146 -0.73 -2.77 3.11
N ASN A 147 -1.69 -3.64 2.82
CA ASN A 147 -2.83 -3.32 1.96
C ASN A 147 -3.75 -2.23 2.56
N SER A 148 -3.97 -2.27 3.87
CA SER A 148 -4.72 -1.25 4.61
C SER A 148 -4.04 0.12 4.58
N ILE A 149 -2.71 0.17 4.74
CA ILE A 149 -1.92 1.41 4.61
C ILE A 149 -2.05 1.99 3.21
N ARG A 150 -1.89 1.16 2.17
CA ARG A 150 -2.07 1.58 0.77
C ARG A 150 -3.46 2.18 0.55
N THR A 151 -4.49 1.45 0.95
CA THR A 151 -5.88 1.87 0.77
C THR A 151 -6.14 3.20 1.46
N PHE A 152 -5.64 3.36 2.69
CA PHE A 152 -5.81 4.59 3.45
C PHE A 152 -5.08 5.78 2.82
N ILE A 153 -3.83 5.61 2.40
CA ILE A 153 -3.05 6.69 1.78
C ILE A 153 -3.64 7.12 0.44
N LEU A 154 -4.06 6.17 -0.40
CA LEU A 154 -4.51 6.48 -1.77
C LEU A 154 -5.94 7.04 -1.84
N HIS A 155 -6.79 6.72 -0.87
CA HIS A 155 -8.22 7.04 -0.96
C HIS A 155 -8.73 8.01 0.11
N CYS A 156 -8.00 8.23 1.20
CA CYS A 156 -8.35 9.25 2.18
C CYS A 156 -7.61 10.57 1.90
N PRO A 157 -8.11 11.70 2.41
CA PRO A 157 -7.42 13.00 2.34
C PRO A 157 -6.20 13.04 3.28
N PHE A 158 -5.27 12.12 3.07
CA PHE A 158 -4.11 11.87 3.92
C PHE A 158 -3.07 13.00 3.82
N GLY A 159 -3.11 13.77 2.73
CA GLY A 159 -2.07 14.72 2.38
C GLY A 159 -1.85 15.84 3.39
N GLU A 160 -2.90 16.29 4.03
CA GLU A 160 -2.83 17.42 4.95
C GLU A 160 -2.51 16.99 6.38
N TRP A 161 -2.38 15.68 6.63
CA TRP A 161 -2.27 15.15 7.99
C TRP A 161 -0.84 14.95 8.47
N LEU A 162 0.04 14.43 7.62
CA LEU A 162 1.41 14.16 8.03
C LEU A 162 2.29 15.38 7.85
N SER A 163 3.07 15.69 8.89
CA SER A 163 4.23 16.57 8.77
C SER A 163 5.28 15.97 7.82
N ALA A 164 6.23 16.79 7.38
CA ALA A 164 7.36 16.33 6.58
C ALA A 164 8.18 15.25 7.32
N THR A 165 8.40 15.41 8.62
CA THR A 165 9.07 14.43 9.49
C THR A 165 8.35 13.08 9.48
N GLN A 166 7.04 13.07 9.74
CA GLN A 166 6.25 11.83 9.78
C GLN A 166 6.20 11.16 8.40
N THR A 167 6.10 11.96 7.33
CA THR A 167 6.15 11.44 5.96
C THR A 167 7.51 10.79 5.67
N ALA A 168 8.62 11.41 6.09
CA ALA A 168 9.95 10.87 5.93
C ALA A 168 10.15 9.55 6.69
N GLU A 169 9.72 9.50 7.96
CA GLU A 169 9.80 8.28 8.78
C GLU A 169 8.97 7.14 8.20
N LEU A 170 7.75 7.45 7.73
CA LEU A 170 6.89 6.46 7.09
C LEU A 170 7.49 5.97 5.76
N LEU A 171 7.97 6.87 4.91
CA LEU A 171 8.57 6.52 3.62
C LEU A 171 9.82 5.66 3.79
N GLU A 172 10.68 6.00 4.75
CA GLU A 172 11.85 5.20 5.13
C GLU A 172 11.43 3.81 5.59
N ARG A 173 10.45 3.73 6.51
CA ARG A 173 9.98 2.46 7.08
C ARG A 173 9.36 1.56 6.02
N LEU A 174 8.50 2.10 5.15
CA LEU A 174 7.87 1.33 4.06
C LEU A 174 8.93 0.79 3.08
N SER A 175 9.94 1.60 2.76
CA SER A 175 11.06 1.18 1.90
C SER A 175 11.88 0.07 2.55
N ARG A 176 12.21 0.19 3.84
CA ARG A 176 12.90 -0.88 4.58
C ARG A 176 12.09 -2.18 4.61
N TRP A 177 10.77 -2.09 4.78
CA TRP A 177 9.89 -3.25 4.76
C TRP A 177 9.85 -3.97 3.42
N MET A 178 9.89 -3.25 2.31
CA MET A 178 10.00 -3.87 0.99
C MET A 178 11.31 -4.67 0.85
N LEU A 179 12.40 -4.20 1.46
CA LEU A 179 13.71 -4.85 1.38
C LEU A 179 13.82 -6.07 2.32
N VAL A 180 12.83 -6.32 3.18
CA VAL A 180 12.80 -7.54 4.00
C VAL A 180 12.61 -8.75 3.08
N SER A 181 13.47 -9.76 3.22
CA SER A 181 13.41 -10.96 2.37
C SER A 181 12.08 -11.70 2.53
N THR A 182 11.48 -12.07 1.39
CA THR A 182 10.35 -13.00 1.31
C THR A 182 10.64 -14.38 1.91
N ASP A 183 11.91 -14.71 2.16
CA ASP A 183 12.30 -15.97 2.82
C ASP A 183 11.81 -16.03 4.27
N ARG A 184 11.72 -14.89 4.97
CA ARG A 184 11.14 -14.83 6.32
C ARG A 184 9.70 -15.34 6.31
N ASP A 185 8.92 -14.86 5.35
CA ASP A 185 7.51 -15.20 5.18
C ASP A 185 7.34 -16.66 4.73
N ALA A 186 8.25 -17.13 3.87
CA ALA A 186 8.28 -18.52 3.44
C ALA A 186 8.63 -19.47 4.60
N GLU A 187 9.59 -19.12 5.45
CA GLU A 187 9.99 -19.89 6.64
C GLU A 187 8.82 -20.08 7.59
N GLU A 188 8.05 -19.01 7.83
CA GLU A 188 6.89 -19.05 8.72
C GLU A 188 5.88 -20.15 8.32
N LEU A 189 5.61 -20.30 7.02
CA LEU A 189 4.67 -21.29 6.50
C LEU A 189 5.26 -22.70 6.31
N ARG A 190 6.54 -22.92 6.68
CA ARG A 190 7.08 -24.28 6.82
C ARG A 190 6.54 -24.98 8.05
N HIS A 191 6.16 -24.22 9.08
CA HIS A 191 5.61 -24.77 10.31
C HIS A 191 4.13 -25.16 10.14
N GLU A 192 3.79 -26.41 10.46
CA GLU A 192 2.42 -26.93 10.37
C GLU A 192 1.41 -26.12 11.20
N THR A 193 1.87 -25.48 12.28
CA THR A 193 1.03 -24.61 13.11
C THR A 193 0.58 -23.33 12.41
N ASN A 194 1.18 -22.96 11.27
CA ASN A 194 0.94 -21.70 10.57
C ASN A 194 0.34 -21.87 9.17
N VAL A 195 0.34 -23.09 8.61
CA VAL A 195 -0.15 -23.33 7.23
C VAL A 195 -1.62 -23.01 7.04
N TRP A 196 -2.41 -22.97 8.12
CA TRP A 196 -3.82 -22.58 8.08
C TRP A 196 -4.05 -21.21 7.46
N GLN A 197 -3.06 -20.31 7.49
CA GLN A 197 -3.14 -18.97 6.90
C GLN A 197 -3.41 -19.04 5.39
N THR A 198 -2.92 -20.09 4.72
CA THR A 198 -3.16 -20.31 3.28
C THR A 198 -4.65 -20.41 2.93
N LYS A 199 -5.52 -20.73 3.89
CA LYS A 199 -6.98 -20.69 3.70
C LYS A 199 -7.48 -19.30 3.28
N VAL A 200 -6.86 -18.23 3.75
CA VAL A 200 -7.23 -16.86 3.35
C VAL A 200 -6.86 -16.59 1.90
N PHE A 201 -5.65 -16.99 1.50
CA PHE A 201 -5.05 -16.54 0.24
C PHE A 201 -5.34 -17.50 -0.92
N ALA A 202 -5.25 -18.80 -0.66
CA ALA A 202 -5.49 -19.86 -1.64
C ALA A 202 -6.92 -20.42 -1.56
N GLY A 203 -7.76 -19.94 -0.64
CA GLY A 203 -9.11 -20.45 -0.40
C GLY A 203 -9.16 -21.84 0.26
N ARG A 204 -8.01 -22.47 0.50
CA ARG A 204 -7.86 -23.79 1.11
C ARG A 204 -6.55 -23.87 1.89
N VAL A 205 -6.45 -24.82 2.82
CA VAL A 205 -5.20 -25.10 3.52
C VAL A 205 -4.29 -25.90 2.58
N LEU A 206 -3.10 -25.37 2.31
CA LEU A 206 -2.06 -26.02 1.51
C LEU A 206 -1.12 -26.86 2.40
N PRO A 207 -0.51 -27.94 1.88
CA PRO A 207 0.56 -28.63 2.59
C PRO A 207 1.79 -27.71 2.74
N PRO A 208 2.63 -27.88 3.79
CA PRO A 208 3.72 -26.95 4.11
C PRO A 208 4.68 -26.64 2.95
N HIS A 209 5.04 -27.64 2.14
CA HIS A 209 5.93 -27.45 0.99
C HIS A 209 5.33 -26.50 -0.07
N ALA A 210 4.03 -26.62 -0.35
CA ALA A 210 3.33 -25.76 -1.29
C ALA A 210 3.05 -24.38 -0.67
N ALA A 211 2.70 -24.36 0.63
CA ALA A 211 2.48 -23.13 1.39
C ALA A 211 3.73 -22.24 1.38
N THR A 212 4.92 -22.81 1.57
CA THR A 212 6.21 -22.10 1.54
C THR A 212 6.46 -21.42 0.20
N LYS A 213 6.18 -22.11 -0.91
CA LYS A 213 6.32 -21.55 -2.26
C LYS A 213 5.32 -20.42 -2.50
N TYR A 214 4.05 -20.66 -2.15
CA TYR A 214 2.98 -19.68 -2.31
C TYR A 214 3.18 -18.44 -1.42
N ALA A 215 3.76 -18.60 -0.22
CA ALA A 215 4.07 -17.51 0.72
C ALA A 215 4.88 -16.40 0.05
N ARG A 216 5.84 -16.76 -0.82
CA ARG A 216 6.69 -15.79 -1.52
C ARG A 216 5.88 -14.87 -2.43
N ARG A 217 4.90 -15.43 -3.15
CA ARG A 217 3.96 -14.64 -3.97
C ARG A 217 3.18 -13.66 -3.09
N TRP A 218 2.68 -14.13 -1.97
CA TRP A 218 1.92 -13.30 -1.05
C TRP A 218 2.75 -12.19 -0.38
N ALA A 219 3.98 -12.50 0.00
CA ALA A 219 4.96 -11.53 0.49
C ALA A 219 5.23 -10.44 -0.56
N SER A 220 5.41 -10.84 -1.83
CA SER A 220 5.58 -9.93 -2.94
C SER A 220 4.38 -9.00 -3.17
N MET A 221 3.14 -9.46 -2.97
CA MET A 221 1.97 -8.57 -3.01
C MET A 221 2.01 -7.53 -1.87
N SER A 222 2.52 -7.90 -0.69
CA SER A 222 2.73 -6.94 0.41
C SER A 222 3.73 -5.85 0.00
N ALA A 223 4.83 -6.22 -0.65
CA ALA A 223 5.81 -5.27 -1.17
C ALA A 223 5.19 -4.28 -2.17
N ASP A 224 4.30 -4.75 -3.06
CA ASP A 224 3.52 -3.86 -3.94
C ASP A 224 2.69 -2.86 -3.15
N HIS A 225 1.99 -3.32 -2.12
CA HIS A 225 1.19 -2.42 -1.30
C HIS A 225 2.05 -1.35 -0.61
N LEU A 226 3.23 -1.72 -0.10
CA LEU A 226 4.15 -0.79 0.56
C LEU A 226 4.71 0.27 -0.41
N MET A 227 5.06 -0.11 -1.63
CA MET A 227 5.60 0.85 -2.60
C MET A 227 4.54 1.75 -3.21
N TRP A 228 3.35 1.23 -3.48
CA TRP A 228 2.23 2.09 -3.87
C TRP A 228 1.79 3.03 -2.75
N SER A 229 1.95 2.62 -1.49
CA SER A 229 1.79 3.53 -0.34
C SER A 229 2.83 4.64 -0.37
N SER A 230 4.10 4.29 -0.61
CA SER A 230 5.22 5.23 -0.72
C SER A 230 5.00 6.25 -1.84
N TYR A 231 4.59 5.77 -3.02
CA TYR A 231 4.17 6.61 -4.14
C TYR A 231 3.00 7.52 -3.76
N GLY A 232 1.96 6.97 -3.14
CA GLY A 232 0.77 7.71 -2.72
C GLY A 232 1.02 8.82 -1.70
N LEU A 233 2.08 8.74 -0.89
CA LEU A 233 2.47 9.83 0.02
C LEU A 233 2.88 11.09 -0.73
N LEU A 234 3.42 10.95 -1.94
CA LEU A 234 3.90 12.05 -2.78
C LEU A 234 2.95 12.37 -3.93
N CYS A 235 2.29 11.36 -4.49
CA CYS A 235 1.28 11.48 -5.55
C CYS A 235 -0.13 11.58 -4.95
N ARG A 236 -0.42 12.74 -4.34
CA ARG A 236 -1.68 13.01 -3.66
C ARG A 236 -2.31 14.31 -4.16
N ILE A 237 -3.57 14.53 -3.79
CA ILE A 237 -4.31 15.76 -4.10
C ILE A 237 -4.70 16.45 -2.79
N PRO A 238 -4.34 17.73 -2.57
CA PRO A 238 -3.43 18.52 -3.41
C PRO A 238 -1.99 17.98 -3.40
N ALA A 239 -1.24 18.22 -4.48
CA ALA A 239 0.15 17.79 -4.58
C ALA A 239 1.01 18.46 -3.48
N PRO A 240 1.98 17.76 -2.87
CA PRO A 240 2.90 18.37 -1.93
C PRO A 240 3.71 19.48 -2.60
N SER A 241 3.96 20.58 -1.89
CA SER A 241 4.90 21.61 -2.36
C SER A 241 6.32 21.05 -2.41
N ARG A 242 7.18 21.66 -3.24
CA ARG A 242 8.58 21.20 -3.34
C ARG A 242 9.36 21.46 -2.06
N ASP A 243 9.03 22.54 -1.33
CA ASP A 243 9.56 22.80 0.01
C ASP A 243 9.20 21.68 1.02
N PHE A 244 7.96 21.17 0.97
CA PHE A 244 7.57 20.02 1.80
C PHE A 244 8.42 18.79 1.46
N VAL A 245 8.58 18.47 0.18
CA VAL A 245 9.40 17.34 -0.28
C VAL A 245 10.86 17.52 0.12
N LEU A 246 11.41 18.73 0.01
CA LEU A 246 12.77 19.03 0.46
C LEU A 246 12.93 18.74 1.96
N LYS A 247 11.97 19.17 2.79
CA LYS A 247 11.99 18.89 4.24
C LYS A 247 11.91 17.39 4.55
N VAL A 248 11.12 16.63 3.78
CA VAL A 248 11.07 15.16 3.90
C VAL A 248 12.46 14.56 3.67
N ILE A 249 13.12 14.95 2.58
CA ILE A 249 14.44 14.43 2.21
C ILE A 249 15.54 14.89 3.16
N GLN A 250 15.53 16.15 3.60
CA GLN A 250 16.48 16.66 4.60
C GLN A 250 16.36 15.92 5.94
N HIS A 251 15.16 15.49 6.31
CA HIS A 251 14.96 14.72 7.54
C HIS A 251 15.51 13.29 7.45
N ARG A 252 15.41 12.65 6.27
CA ARG A 252 15.91 11.29 6.01
C ARG A 252 16.53 11.16 4.60
N PRO A 253 17.77 11.62 4.39
CA PRO A 253 18.42 11.51 3.08
C PRO A 253 18.59 10.07 2.58
N VAL A 254 18.65 9.11 3.50
CA VAL A 254 18.75 7.66 3.22
C VAL A 254 17.59 7.12 2.36
N ILE A 255 16.47 7.84 2.26
CA ILE A 255 15.33 7.48 1.41
C ILE A 255 15.76 7.30 -0.05
N PHE A 256 16.71 8.11 -0.55
CA PHE A 256 17.23 7.94 -1.91
C PHE A 256 17.86 6.57 -2.13
N ASP A 257 18.73 6.15 -1.22
CA ASP A 257 19.41 4.87 -1.31
C ASP A 257 18.45 3.69 -1.10
N LEU A 258 17.46 3.84 -0.22
CA LEU A 258 16.44 2.81 0.01
C LEU A 258 15.54 2.63 -1.22
N LEU A 259 15.01 3.73 -1.79
CA LEU A 259 14.19 3.66 -3.00
C LEU A 259 14.99 3.11 -4.19
N TYR A 260 16.27 3.47 -4.29
CA TYR A 260 17.15 2.89 -5.29
C TYR A 260 17.30 1.37 -5.12
N GLN A 261 17.57 0.89 -3.91
CA GLN A 261 17.66 -0.55 -3.61
C GLN A 261 16.35 -1.27 -3.92
N CYS A 262 15.21 -0.65 -3.57
CA CYS A 262 13.88 -1.14 -3.88
C CYS A 262 13.67 -1.27 -5.40
N SER A 263 14.04 -0.26 -6.19
CA SER A 263 13.95 -0.29 -7.65
C SER A 263 14.89 -1.32 -8.29
N SER A 264 16.02 -1.61 -7.66
CA SER A 264 17.04 -2.54 -8.14
C SER A 264 16.75 -4.00 -7.81
N LEU A 265 15.64 -4.30 -7.13
CA LEU A 265 15.28 -5.70 -6.85
C LEU A 265 15.03 -6.43 -8.18
N PRO A 266 15.55 -7.66 -8.34
CA PRO A 266 15.28 -8.47 -9.52
C PRO A 266 13.80 -8.86 -9.57
N ARG A 267 13.27 -9.10 -10.77
CA ARG A 267 11.90 -9.61 -10.94
C ARG A 267 11.78 -10.99 -10.29
N PRO A 268 10.87 -11.18 -9.32
CA PRO A 268 10.73 -12.47 -8.66
C PRO A 268 9.98 -13.47 -9.55
N ALA A 269 10.50 -14.70 -9.66
CA ALA A 269 9.90 -15.76 -10.46
C ALA A 269 8.48 -16.16 -10.01
N TRP A 270 8.15 -15.93 -8.73
CA TRP A 270 6.86 -16.29 -8.12
C TRP A 270 5.79 -15.19 -8.24
N HIS A 271 6.18 -13.97 -8.62
CA HIS A 271 5.30 -12.83 -8.84
C HIS A 271 5.92 -11.90 -9.92
N PRO A 272 6.09 -12.39 -11.16
CA PRO A 272 6.76 -11.65 -12.21
C PRO A 272 5.96 -10.42 -12.66
N ASP A 273 4.71 -10.30 -12.28
CA ASP A 273 3.83 -9.14 -12.45
C ASP A 273 3.83 -8.20 -11.22
N ILE A 274 4.85 -8.23 -10.39
CA ILE A 274 5.02 -7.24 -9.31
C ILE A 274 5.30 -5.82 -9.86
N GLU A 275 4.81 -4.79 -9.18
CA GLU A 275 4.99 -3.35 -9.50
C GLU A 275 5.94 -2.62 -8.58
N ALA A 276 6.33 -3.22 -7.46
CA ALA A 276 6.96 -2.52 -6.35
C ALA A 276 8.21 -1.73 -6.77
N ASN A 277 9.06 -2.32 -7.59
CA ASN A 277 10.28 -1.71 -8.12
C ASN A 277 9.98 -0.53 -9.08
N ALA A 278 8.92 -0.64 -9.88
CA ALA A 278 8.43 0.47 -10.71
C ALA A 278 7.85 1.62 -9.87
N ALA A 279 7.01 1.30 -8.89
CA ALA A 279 6.49 2.28 -7.96
C ALA A 279 7.61 2.97 -7.14
N ALA A 280 8.67 2.24 -6.78
CA ALA A 280 9.84 2.80 -6.10
C ALA A 280 10.59 3.83 -6.99
N ILE A 281 10.80 3.53 -8.28
CA ILE A 281 11.50 4.47 -9.18
C ILE A 281 10.62 5.67 -9.54
N GLU A 282 9.29 5.48 -9.62
CA GLU A 282 8.35 6.57 -9.79
C GLU A 282 8.30 7.46 -8.55
N THR A 283 8.36 6.88 -7.35
CA THR A 283 8.48 7.63 -6.09
C THR A 283 9.76 8.46 -6.09
N LEU A 284 10.89 7.88 -6.53
CA LEU A 284 12.16 8.60 -6.68
C LEU A 284 12.04 9.75 -7.71
N ALA A 285 11.37 9.52 -8.84
CA ALA A 285 11.13 10.54 -9.85
C ALA A 285 10.23 11.69 -9.33
N LEU A 286 9.23 11.40 -8.50
CA LEU A 286 8.40 12.42 -7.84
C LEU A 286 9.22 13.26 -6.84
N ILE A 287 10.12 12.62 -6.10
CA ILE A 287 11.04 13.34 -5.20
C ILE A 287 11.88 14.32 -6.00
N MET A 288 12.37 13.96 -7.18
CA MET A 288 13.26 14.80 -7.99
C MET A 288 12.53 15.63 -9.06
N GLN A 289 11.22 15.78 -8.96
CA GLN A 289 10.44 16.53 -9.93
C GLN A 289 10.80 18.02 -9.95
N PHE A 290 10.91 18.60 -11.14
CA PHE A 290 11.03 20.04 -11.33
C PHE A 290 9.66 20.68 -11.60
N PRO A 291 9.44 21.95 -11.22
CA PRO A 291 8.23 22.68 -11.59
C PRO A 291 8.06 22.67 -13.11
N LEU A 292 6.82 22.50 -13.60
CA LEU A 292 6.56 22.45 -15.05
C LEU A 292 7.08 23.71 -15.78
N THR A 293 7.00 24.85 -15.11
CA THR A 293 7.46 26.16 -15.59
C THR A 293 8.98 26.28 -15.70
N SER A 294 9.76 25.33 -15.20
CA SER A 294 11.22 25.31 -15.41
C SER A 294 11.60 24.60 -16.71
N ILE A 295 10.67 24.00 -17.45
CA ILE A 295 11.01 23.34 -18.72
C ILE A 295 11.46 24.40 -19.73
N PRO A 296 12.67 24.27 -20.32
CA PRO A 296 13.13 25.19 -21.34
C PRO A 296 12.11 25.36 -22.47
N HIS A 297 11.92 26.61 -22.90
CA HIS A 297 11.02 26.98 -24.00
C HIS A 297 9.53 26.73 -23.75
N LEU A 298 9.12 26.36 -22.53
CA LEU A 298 7.72 26.28 -22.15
C LEU A 298 7.26 27.61 -21.53
N GLU A 299 6.63 28.46 -22.34
CA GLU A 299 6.06 29.72 -21.86
C GLU A 299 4.69 29.48 -21.23
N ILE A 300 4.64 29.54 -19.90
CA ILE A 300 3.40 29.52 -19.13
C ILE A 300 3.18 30.93 -18.58
N PRO A 301 2.07 31.62 -18.92
CA PRO A 301 1.76 32.91 -18.34
C PRO A 301 1.56 32.75 -16.82
N LEU A 302 2.46 33.36 -16.03
CA LEU A 302 2.38 33.35 -14.57
C LEU A 302 2.01 34.74 -14.06
N ASP A 303 1.10 34.81 -13.09
CA ASP A 303 0.92 36.04 -12.33
C ASP A 303 2.09 36.25 -11.33
N ASN A 304 2.19 37.45 -10.76
CA ASN A 304 3.26 37.80 -9.83
C ASN A 304 3.33 36.90 -8.59
N SER A 305 2.19 36.35 -8.13
CA SER A 305 2.15 35.44 -6.98
C SER A 305 2.68 34.05 -7.34
N TYR A 306 2.42 33.58 -8.57
CA TYR A 306 3.00 32.35 -9.09
C TYR A 306 4.50 32.45 -9.35
N ILE A 307 5.03 33.63 -9.70
CA ILE A 307 6.49 33.81 -9.88
C ILE A 307 7.25 33.52 -8.58
N VAL A 308 6.77 34.03 -7.44
CA VAL A 308 7.42 33.79 -6.14
C VAL A 308 7.33 32.31 -5.75
N GLN A 309 6.15 31.71 -5.91
CA GLN A 309 5.96 30.27 -5.65
C GLN A 309 6.87 29.42 -6.54
N TYR A 310 6.99 29.77 -7.82
CA TYR A 310 7.89 29.11 -8.76
C TYR A 310 9.34 29.16 -8.32
N GLN A 311 9.85 30.34 -7.94
CA GLN A 311 11.23 30.50 -7.48
C GLN A 311 11.52 29.64 -6.24
N ASN A 312 10.57 29.60 -5.30
CA ASN A 312 10.69 28.75 -4.12
C ASN A 312 10.70 27.26 -4.48
N ASP A 313 9.80 26.83 -5.37
CA ASP A 313 9.70 25.43 -5.79
C ASP A 313 10.91 24.98 -6.61
N LEU A 314 11.45 25.86 -7.47
CA LEU A 314 12.69 25.63 -8.20
C LEU A 314 13.88 25.51 -7.25
N GLY A 315 14.04 26.46 -6.33
CA GLY A 315 15.13 26.44 -5.34
C GLY A 315 15.07 25.20 -4.43
N ALA A 316 13.88 24.75 -4.05
CA ALA A 316 13.71 23.50 -3.32
C ALA A 316 14.10 22.27 -4.16
N SER A 317 13.74 22.26 -5.45
CA SER A 317 14.08 21.16 -6.37
C SER A 317 15.59 21.07 -6.62
N VAL A 318 16.28 22.20 -6.77
CA VAL A 318 17.76 22.25 -6.85
C VAL A 318 18.40 21.67 -5.59
N LYS A 319 17.95 22.06 -4.40
CA LYS A 319 18.48 21.52 -3.13
C LYS A 319 18.22 20.03 -2.95
N ILE A 320 17.08 19.52 -3.41
CA ILE A 320 16.81 18.07 -3.43
C ILE A 320 17.84 17.37 -4.32
N MET A 321 18.15 17.94 -5.48
CA MET A 321 19.16 17.42 -6.39
C MET A 321 20.57 17.46 -5.79
N GLU A 322 20.95 18.52 -5.08
CA GLU A 322 22.22 18.58 -4.33
C GLU A 322 22.33 17.44 -3.30
N VAL A 323 21.26 17.15 -2.56
CA VAL A 323 21.26 16.02 -1.62
C VAL A 323 21.42 14.70 -2.37
N PHE A 324 20.71 14.52 -3.49
CA PHE A 324 20.83 13.30 -4.31
C PHE A 324 22.23 13.11 -4.87
N THR A 325 22.83 14.16 -5.43
CA THR A 325 24.13 14.09 -6.12
C THR A 325 25.32 14.09 -5.16
N SER A 326 25.11 14.48 -3.89
CA SER A 326 26.13 14.37 -2.83
C SER A 326 26.63 12.93 -2.62
N ASN A 327 25.84 11.92 -2.99
CA ASN A 327 26.28 10.54 -3.00
C ASN A 327 27.04 10.23 -4.29
N SER A 328 28.38 10.19 -4.25
CA SER A 328 29.24 9.93 -5.42
C SER A 328 28.88 8.70 -6.29
N SER A 329 28.13 7.73 -5.74
CA SER A 329 27.67 6.55 -6.48
C SER A 329 26.34 6.74 -7.23
N TRP A 330 25.68 7.90 -7.14
CA TRP A 330 24.34 8.14 -7.68
C TRP A 330 24.24 7.83 -9.19
N ALA A 331 25.26 8.22 -9.96
CA ALA A 331 25.26 8.05 -11.41
C ALA A 331 25.40 6.56 -11.78
N GLN A 332 26.34 5.85 -11.14
CA GLN A 332 26.53 4.42 -11.36
C GLN A 332 25.27 3.64 -11.00
N LYS A 333 24.63 4.01 -9.88
CA LYS A 333 23.34 3.45 -9.48
C LYS A 333 22.30 3.58 -10.59
N LEU A 334 22.09 4.78 -11.14
CA LEU A 334 21.12 4.95 -12.25
C LEU A 334 21.49 4.14 -13.51
N ILE A 335 22.78 4.00 -13.82
CA ILE A 335 23.27 3.18 -14.93
C ILE A 335 22.94 1.71 -14.70
N ASP A 336 23.28 1.16 -13.52
CA ASP A 336 23.02 -0.23 -13.17
C ASP A 336 21.52 -0.56 -13.27
N LEU A 337 20.69 0.37 -12.78
CA LEU A 337 19.24 0.28 -12.83
C LEU A 337 18.72 0.27 -14.27
N TRP A 338 19.21 1.18 -15.11
CA TRP A 338 18.87 1.20 -16.53
C TRP A 338 19.28 -0.12 -17.22
N SER A 339 20.50 -0.58 -16.98
CA SER A 339 21.05 -1.81 -17.55
C SER A 339 20.23 -3.05 -17.15
N GLN A 340 19.80 -3.16 -15.88
CA GLN A 340 18.94 -4.25 -15.43
C GLN A 340 17.66 -4.37 -16.28
N TYR A 341 17.00 -3.26 -16.56
CA TYR A 341 15.74 -3.25 -17.32
C TYR A 341 15.92 -3.38 -18.83
N ASP A 342 17.06 -2.94 -19.35
CA ASP A 342 17.38 -3.13 -20.76
C ASP A 342 17.69 -4.60 -21.07
N ASN A 343 18.37 -5.26 -20.13
CA ASN A 343 18.68 -6.69 -20.20
C ASN A 343 17.48 -7.60 -19.91
N GLU A 344 16.37 -7.07 -19.39
CA GLU A 344 15.16 -7.85 -19.14
C GLU A 344 14.40 -8.14 -20.45
N ASN A 345 14.39 -9.42 -20.85
CA ASN A 345 13.69 -9.88 -22.05
C ASN A 345 12.17 -10.09 -21.75
N PRO A 346 11.26 -9.45 -22.51
CA PRO A 346 9.82 -9.71 -22.45
C PRO A 346 9.43 -11.19 -22.50
N GLU A 347 10.12 -11.99 -23.32
CA GLU A 347 9.85 -13.44 -23.46
C GLU A 347 10.08 -14.17 -22.15
N THR A 348 11.14 -13.82 -21.42
CA THR A 348 11.42 -14.38 -20.10
C THR A 348 10.32 -14.04 -19.09
N ILE A 349 9.70 -12.86 -19.19
CA ILE A 349 8.57 -12.48 -18.31
C ILE A 349 7.36 -13.38 -18.60
N VAL A 350 7.06 -13.62 -19.89
CA VAL A 350 5.97 -14.52 -20.30
C VAL A 350 6.24 -15.94 -19.82
N ASP A 351 7.46 -16.46 -20.00
CA ASP A 351 7.85 -17.79 -19.51
C ASP A 351 7.70 -17.94 -17.99
N LEU A 352 7.99 -16.89 -17.23
CA LEU A 352 7.81 -16.88 -15.78
C LEU A 352 6.32 -16.86 -15.41
N LEU A 353 5.51 -16.08 -16.12
CA LEU A 353 4.06 -16.02 -15.92
C LEU A 353 3.41 -17.39 -16.17
N ASP A 354 3.78 -18.07 -17.26
CA ASP A 354 3.25 -19.40 -17.62
C ASP A 354 3.56 -20.47 -16.56
N LYS A 355 4.66 -20.32 -15.83
CA LYS A 355 5.09 -21.24 -14.76
C LYS A 355 4.41 -20.98 -13.42
N LEU A 356 3.62 -19.91 -13.26
CA LEU A 356 3.06 -19.53 -11.96
C LEU A 356 2.15 -20.58 -11.32
N THR A 357 1.29 -21.21 -12.11
CA THR A 357 0.34 -22.22 -11.62
C THR A 357 1.05 -23.53 -11.26
N VAL A 358 2.01 -23.93 -12.09
CA VAL A 358 2.73 -25.20 -11.97
C VAL A 358 3.81 -25.14 -10.88
N ASP A 359 4.67 -24.12 -10.91
CA ASP A 359 5.87 -24.07 -10.07
C ASP A 359 5.62 -23.37 -8.73
N TRP A 360 4.63 -22.45 -8.72
CA TRP A 360 4.36 -21.53 -7.60
C TRP A 360 2.94 -21.61 -7.03
N TYR A 361 2.13 -22.55 -7.49
CA TYR A 361 0.78 -22.82 -6.98
C TYR A 361 -0.17 -21.61 -7.04
N ALA A 362 0.01 -20.70 -8.01
CA ALA A 362 -0.94 -19.63 -8.23
C ALA A 362 -2.36 -20.21 -8.42
N ALA A 363 -3.35 -19.57 -7.79
CA ALA A 363 -4.73 -20.08 -7.79
C ALA A 363 -5.38 -20.00 -9.18
N GLN A 364 -4.93 -19.05 -10.00
CA GLN A 364 -5.41 -18.80 -11.35
C GLN A 364 -4.21 -18.63 -12.29
N PRO A 365 -4.33 -19.08 -13.56
CA PRO A 365 -3.33 -18.78 -14.58
C PRO A 365 -3.29 -17.29 -14.87
N PRO A 366 -2.15 -16.79 -15.40
CA PRO A 366 -2.05 -15.38 -15.70
C PRO A 366 -3.04 -14.97 -16.78
N GLU A 367 -3.70 -13.83 -16.59
CA GLU A 367 -4.60 -13.28 -17.61
C GLU A 367 -3.83 -12.43 -18.63
N ALA A 368 -4.37 -12.27 -19.84
CA ALA A 368 -3.77 -11.39 -20.86
C ALA A 368 -3.57 -9.95 -20.34
N GLY A 369 -4.43 -9.51 -19.42
CA GLY A 369 -4.29 -8.24 -18.72
C GLY A 369 -3.00 -8.14 -17.90
N GLU A 370 -2.61 -9.19 -17.19
CA GLU A 370 -1.42 -9.21 -16.33
C GLU A 370 -0.13 -9.21 -17.17
N ILE A 371 -0.12 -9.91 -18.31
CA ILE A 371 0.96 -9.85 -19.29
C ILE A 371 1.13 -8.42 -19.80
N MET A 372 0.03 -7.79 -20.25
CA MET A 372 0.04 -6.41 -20.74
C MET A 372 0.46 -5.41 -19.66
N GLN A 373 0.02 -5.62 -18.42
CA GLN A 373 0.39 -4.76 -17.29
C GLN A 373 1.90 -4.85 -17.03
N SER A 374 2.47 -6.06 -17.06
CA SER A 374 3.92 -6.30 -16.93
C SER A 374 4.72 -5.52 -17.98
N MET A 375 4.26 -5.50 -19.23
CA MET A 375 4.91 -4.72 -20.30
C MET A 375 4.77 -3.21 -20.10
N ARG A 376 3.57 -2.73 -19.70
CA ARG A 376 3.35 -1.30 -19.41
C ARG A 376 4.28 -0.80 -18.30
N ARG A 377 4.50 -1.62 -17.27
CA ARG A 377 5.37 -1.27 -16.13
C ARG A 377 6.82 -1.13 -16.53
N ARG A 378 7.32 -1.98 -17.43
CA ARG A 378 8.66 -1.80 -18.00
C ARG A 378 8.79 -0.45 -18.71
N GLY A 379 7.75 -0.02 -19.43
CA GLY A 379 7.66 1.32 -20.01
C GLY A 379 7.66 2.42 -18.96
N ALA A 380 6.81 2.30 -17.93
CA ALA A 380 6.72 3.27 -16.83
C ALA A 380 8.06 3.44 -16.09
N PHE A 381 8.75 2.32 -15.84
CA PHE A 381 10.08 2.30 -15.26
C PHE A 381 11.10 3.09 -16.09
N LYS A 382 11.17 2.83 -17.40
CA LYS A 382 12.07 3.55 -18.32
C LYS A 382 11.75 5.04 -18.34
N ILE A 383 10.47 5.40 -18.38
CA ILE A 383 10.02 6.80 -18.33
C ILE A 383 10.47 7.48 -17.03
N ALA A 384 10.26 6.84 -15.88
CA ALA A 384 10.68 7.37 -14.59
C ALA A 384 12.20 7.56 -14.53
N SER A 385 12.98 6.56 -14.97
CA SER A 385 14.44 6.65 -15.03
C SER A 385 14.92 7.78 -15.94
N MET A 386 14.32 7.94 -17.13
CA MET A 386 14.64 9.06 -18.03
C MET A 386 14.30 10.41 -17.42
N ARG A 387 13.20 10.54 -16.66
CA ARG A 387 12.87 11.79 -15.96
C ARG A 387 13.95 12.16 -14.94
N ILE A 388 14.44 11.17 -14.20
CA ILE A 388 15.52 11.37 -13.24
C ILE A 388 16.79 11.84 -13.95
N ILE A 389 17.19 11.14 -15.02
CA ILE A 389 18.38 11.49 -15.81
C ILE A 389 18.22 12.90 -16.40
N ALA A 390 17.08 13.20 -17.02
CA ALA A 390 16.80 14.50 -17.61
C ALA A 390 16.86 15.62 -16.58
N ASN A 391 16.29 15.43 -15.38
CA ASN A 391 16.33 16.42 -14.31
C ASN A 391 17.77 16.60 -13.79
N ALA A 392 18.52 15.51 -13.61
CA ALA A 392 19.92 15.57 -13.22
C ALA A 392 20.76 16.36 -14.25
N THR A 393 20.57 16.10 -15.55
CA THR A 393 21.26 16.84 -16.61
C THR A 393 20.82 18.30 -16.68
N TYR A 394 19.52 18.58 -16.48
CA TYR A 394 18.95 19.92 -16.57
C TYR A 394 19.50 20.87 -15.50
N VAL A 395 19.75 20.37 -14.28
CA VAL A 395 20.33 21.18 -13.20
C VAL A 395 21.69 21.75 -13.57
N LYS A 396 22.47 21.07 -14.41
CA LYS A 396 23.75 21.57 -14.91
C LYS A 396 23.60 22.82 -15.77
N ASP A 397 22.48 22.95 -16.47
CA ASP A 397 22.21 24.04 -17.41
C ASP A 397 21.54 25.24 -16.73
N LEU A 398 21.13 25.10 -15.46
CA LEU A 398 20.69 26.22 -14.64
C LEU A 398 21.91 27.10 -14.33
N LYS A 399 21.81 28.40 -14.69
CA LYS A 399 22.85 29.38 -14.38
C LYS A 399 23.04 29.47 -12.87
N ASP A 400 24.31 29.54 -12.43
CA ASP A 400 24.73 29.74 -11.03
C ASP A 400 24.49 28.56 -10.06
N THR A 401 24.34 27.32 -10.56
CA THR A 401 24.22 26.11 -9.72
C THR A 401 25.30 25.07 -10.03
N ASP A 402 26.29 24.92 -9.15
CA ASP A 402 27.38 23.94 -9.27
C ASP A 402 27.04 22.62 -8.53
N VAL A 403 26.02 21.91 -9.03
CA VAL A 403 25.41 20.74 -8.34
C VAL A 403 26.01 19.39 -8.76
N LEU A 404 26.73 19.36 -9.89
CA LEU A 404 27.29 18.13 -10.49
C LEU A 404 28.83 18.11 -10.57
N SER A 405 29.52 19.15 -10.09
CA SER A 405 30.97 19.16 -9.90
C SER A 405 31.38 18.25 -8.75
#